data_AF-A0A936SGK4-F1
#
_entry.id   AF-A0A936SGK4-F1
#
_cell.length_a   1.000
_cell.length_b   1.000
_cell.length_c   1.000
_cell.angle_alpha   90.00
_cell.angle_beta   90.00
_cell.angle_gamma   90.00
#
_symmetry.space_group_name_H-M   'P 1'
#
loop_
_entity.id
_entity.type
_entity.pdbx_description
1 polymer ?
#
loop_
_entity_poly.entity_id
_entity_poly.type
_entity_poly.pdbx_seq_one_letter_code
_entity_poly.pdbx_strand_id
1 'polypeptide(L)'
;MKIAKSILVVFLGLALSNVLLALALVTPVNAQAKDLNIALQRGYRTGYSDGYMSGYRDTIDSLAKNYSRHADYTKADRAFNRDYGTVEDYRDGYQQGFESGYNTGFEKRSFESALPTNIKKRGMIPTGSQSNSVIPENNVAENRVATTAATQTEVNYAVSDSPVNTFVTQSGAIVIIPRDTELLLELQEDLSTDKSREGEKFTAKVVSPSEIAGAIIEGRVEDQISG
;
A
#
# COMPACT_ATOMS: atom_id res chain seq x y z
N MET A 1 -22.84 -24.64 81.61
CA MET A 1 -21.87 -23.82 80.83
C MET A 1 -21.34 -24.64 79.64
N LYS A 2 -22.02 -24.61 78.50
CA LYS A 2 -21.66 -25.39 77.29
C LYS A 2 -22.14 -24.69 76.01
N ILE A 3 -21.70 -23.47 75.72
CA ILE A 3 -22.01 -22.84 74.41
C ILE A 3 -20.92 -21.91 73.87
N ALA A 4 -19.76 -21.80 74.53
CA ALA A 4 -18.76 -20.77 74.18
C ALA A 4 -17.60 -21.25 73.28
N LYS A 5 -17.75 -22.36 72.53
CA LYS A 5 -16.67 -22.90 71.68
C LYS A 5 -16.99 -23.06 70.19
N SER A 6 -18.21 -22.70 69.75
CA SER A 6 -18.64 -22.86 68.34
C SER A 6 -18.84 -21.55 67.57
N ILE A 7 -18.20 -20.45 67.98
CA ILE A 7 -18.25 -19.16 67.25
C ILE A 7 -16.87 -18.75 66.70
N LEU A 8 -15.81 -19.51 66.99
CA LEU A 8 -14.46 -19.17 66.50
C LEU A 8 -14.11 -19.81 65.15
N VAL A 9 -14.85 -20.82 64.69
CA VAL A 9 -14.55 -21.56 63.44
C VAL A 9 -15.32 -21.00 62.22
N VAL A 10 -16.32 -20.13 62.43
CA VAL A 10 -17.13 -19.60 61.31
C VAL A 10 -16.49 -18.36 60.66
N PHE A 11 -15.57 -17.66 61.34
CA PHE A 11 -14.91 -16.48 60.76
C PHE A 11 -13.63 -16.78 59.96
N LEU A 12 -13.11 -18.01 59.97
CA LEU A 12 -11.93 -18.39 59.18
C LEU A 12 -12.28 -18.89 57.76
N GLY A 13 -13.56 -19.15 57.48
CA GLY A 13 -14.04 -19.56 56.15
C GLY A 13 -14.47 -18.40 55.24
N LEU A 14 -14.62 -17.18 55.77
CA LEU A 14 -15.19 -16.03 55.04
C LEU A 14 -14.14 -15.04 54.52
N ALA A 15 -12.85 -15.44 54.50
CA ALA A 15 -11.75 -14.61 54.01
C ALA A 15 -11.09 -15.16 52.73
N LEU A 16 -11.57 -16.29 52.18
CA LEU A 16 -11.01 -16.91 50.97
C LEU A 16 -11.92 -16.82 49.73
N SER A 17 -13.05 -16.10 49.78
CA SER A 17 -14.02 -16.06 48.68
C SER A 17 -14.06 -14.75 47.88
N ASN A 18 -13.14 -13.80 48.11
CA ASN A 18 -13.13 -12.48 47.44
C ASN A 18 -11.86 -12.22 46.60
N VAL A 19 -11.30 -13.26 45.96
CA VAL A 19 -10.17 -13.10 45.02
C VAL A 19 -10.49 -13.80 43.70
N LEU A 20 -11.68 -13.61 43.15
CA LEU A 20 -12.01 -14.09 41.81
C LEU A 20 -13.13 -13.27 41.14
N LEU A 21 -12.99 -11.94 41.09
CA LEU A 21 -13.81 -11.13 40.19
C LEU A 21 -13.10 -9.85 39.75
N ALA A 22 -12.06 -10.02 38.93
CA ALA A 22 -11.53 -8.95 38.09
C ALA A 22 -11.57 -9.43 36.63
N LEU A 23 -12.77 -9.75 36.15
CA LEU A 23 -12.98 -10.12 34.75
C LEU A 23 -13.34 -8.86 33.95
N ALA A 24 -12.35 -8.39 33.21
CA ALA A 24 -12.45 -7.73 31.90
C ALA A 24 -13.48 -6.60 31.72
N LEU A 25 -13.01 -5.36 31.88
CA LEU A 25 -13.43 -4.23 31.05
C LEU A 25 -12.18 -3.62 30.40
N VAL A 26 -11.53 -4.39 29.53
CA VAL A 26 -10.62 -3.83 28.53
C VAL A 26 -11.50 -3.26 27.42
N THR A 27 -11.74 -1.96 27.46
CA THR A 27 -12.21 -1.25 26.27
C THR A 27 -11.10 -1.32 25.22
N PRO A 28 -11.38 -1.74 23.97
CA PRO A 28 -10.41 -1.60 22.91
C PRO A 28 -10.24 -0.10 22.62
N VAL A 29 -9.19 0.50 23.17
CA VAL A 29 -8.78 1.86 22.82
C VAL A 29 -8.18 1.81 21.42
N ASN A 30 -8.96 2.35 20.48
CA ASN A 30 -8.57 2.88 19.17
C ASN A 30 -7.44 2.16 18.40
N ALA A 31 -7.80 1.14 17.63
CA ALA A 31 -7.00 0.66 16.50
C ALA A 31 -7.11 1.58 15.24
N GLN A 32 -8.00 2.58 15.25
CA GLN A 32 -8.35 3.38 14.06
C GLN A 32 -7.21 4.21 13.43
N ALA A 33 -6.16 4.55 14.17
CA ALA A 33 -5.10 5.42 13.63
C ALA A 33 -4.10 4.67 12.70
N LYS A 34 -3.90 3.36 12.91
CA LYS A 34 -3.03 2.54 12.05
C LYS A 34 -3.74 2.13 10.75
N ASP A 35 -5.00 1.73 10.85
CA ASP A 35 -5.78 1.26 9.69
C ASP A 35 -6.10 2.39 8.70
N LEU A 36 -6.33 3.62 9.20
CA LEU A 36 -6.52 4.81 8.35
C LEU A 36 -5.37 4.98 7.36
N ASN A 37 -4.13 4.74 7.81
CA ASN A 37 -2.96 4.92 6.97
C ASN A 37 -2.86 3.84 5.89
N ILE A 38 -3.27 2.59 6.21
CA ILE A 38 -3.21 1.46 5.27
C ILE A 38 -4.22 1.64 4.14
N ALA A 39 -5.50 1.87 4.43
CA ALA A 39 -6.53 2.09 3.41
C ALA A 39 -6.15 3.26 2.49
N LEU A 40 -5.71 4.37 3.08
CA LEU A 40 -5.33 5.57 2.36
C LEU A 40 -4.11 5.35 1.46
N GLN A 41 -3.06 4.69 1.96
CA GLN A 41 -1.87 4.36 1.18
C GLN A 41 -2.16 3.37 0.05
N ARG A 42 -2.96 2.33 0.34
CA ARG A 42 -3.38 1.34 -0.67
C ARG A 42 -4.21 2.00 -1.75
N GLY A 43 -5.20 2.79 -1.37
CA GLY A 43 -6.00 3.61 -2.27
C GLY A 43 -5.11 4.48 -3.13
N TYR A 44 -4.18 5.23 -2.54
CA TYR A 44 -3.29 6.11 -3.28
C TYR A 44 -2.46 5.37 -4.34
N ARG A 45 -1.86 4.23 -4.01
CA ARG A 45 -1.07 3.46 -4.99
C ARG A 45 -1.91 3.03 -6.18
N THR A 46 -3.08 2.45 -5.93
CA THR A 46 -4.01 2.00 -7.00
C THR A 46 -4.53 3.18 -7.81
N GLY A 47 -4.95 4.26 -7.14
CA GLY A 47 -5.41 5.46 -7.80
C GLY A 47 -4.32 6.07 -8.68
N TYR A 48 -3.07 6.10 -8.22
CA TYR A 48 -1.95 6.67 -8.98
C TYR A 48 -1.68 5.91 -10.28
N SER A 49 -1.66 4.58 -10.27
CA SER A 49 -1.54 3.78 -11.48
C SER A 49 -2.66 4.03 -12.48
N ASP A 50 -3.90 4.12 -11.98
CA ASP A 50 -5.08 4.27 -12.83
C ASP A 50 -5.18 5.68 -13.42
N GLY A 51 -4.87 6.67 -12.60
CA GLY A 51 -4.74 8.06 -13.01
C GLY A 51 -3.68 8.21 -14.09
N TYR A 52 -2.49 7.63 -13.89
CA TYR A 52 -1.39 7.70 -14.85
C TYR A 52 -1.81 7.18 -16.23
N MET A 53 -2.42 5.99 -16.29
CA MET A 53 -2.89 5.42 -17.55
C MET A 53 -3.99 6.26 -18.19
N SER A 54 -4.91 6.79 -17.38
CA SER A 54 -6.00 7.64 -17.87
C SER A 54 -5.47 8.96 -18.45
N GLY A 55 -4.54 9.61 -17.74
CA GLY A 55 -3.90 10.85 -18.20
C GLY A 55 -3.06 10.64 -19.45
N TYR A 56 -2.30 9.55 -19.51
CA TYR A 56 -1.52 9.20 -20.69
C TYR A 56 -2.42 8.93 -21.91
N ARG A 57 -3.49 8.13 -21.75
CA ARG A 57 -4.48 7.88 -22.81
C ARG A 57 -5.13 9.16 -23.30
N ASP A 58 -5.50 10.06 -22.39
CA ASP A 58 -6.10 11.34 -22.76
C ASP A 58 -5.17 12.20 -23.63
N THR A 59 -3.84 12.08 -23.46
CA THR A 59 -2.89 12.77 -24.35
C THR A 59 -2.79 12.14 -25.73
N ILE A 60 -2.99 10.82 -25.83
CA ILE A 60 -3.03 10.09 -27.11
C ILE A 60 -4.29 10.51 -27.87
N ASP A 61 -5.42 10.54 -27.17
CA ASP A 61 -6.73 10.89 -27.73
C ASP A 61 -6.90 12.41 -27.93
N SER A 62 -5.85 13.21 -27.65
CA SER A 62 -5.85 14.67 -27.78
C SER A 62 -6.97 15.36 -27.00
N LEU A 63 -7.33 14.79 -25.86
CA LEU A 63 -8.38 15.31 -24.99
C LEU A 63 -7.82 16.35 -24.00
N ALA A 64 -8.68 17.29 -23.60
CA ALA A 64 -8.32 18.25 -22.56
C ALA A 64 -8.08 17.57 -21.21
N LYS A 65 -7.23 18.18 -20.37
CA LYS A 65 -6.93 17.72 -19.01
C LYS A 65 -8.18 17.81 -18.14
N ASN A 66 -8.76 16.67 -17.75
CA ASN A 66 -9.90 16.61 -16.85
C ASN A 66 -10.01 15.18 -16.28
N TYR A 67 -9.52 14.97 -15.06
CA TYR A 67 -9.57 13.68 -14.37
C TYR A 67 -11.00 13.29 -13.95
N SER A 68 -11.86 14.26 -13.66
CA SER A 68 -13.21 14.03 -13.12
C SER A 68 -14.15 13.32 -14.09
N ARG A 69 -13.82 13.27 -15.39
CA ARG A 69 -14.61 12.54 -16.39
C ARG A 69 -14.50 11.02 -16.25
N HIS A 70 -13.44 10.53 -15.62
CA HIS A 70 -13.15 9.10 -15.56
C HIS A 70 -14.02 8.44 -14.49
N ALA A 71 -14.74 7.38 -14.88
CA ALA A 71 -15.64 6.67 -13.96
C ALA A 71 -14.89 6.10 -12.75
N ASP A 72 -13.66 5.68 -12.96
CA ASP A 72 -12.77 5.14 -11.92
C ASP A 72 -12.44 6.19 -10.84
N TYR A 73 -12.26 7.45 -11.23
CA TYR A 73 -12.07 8.56 -10.30
C TYR A 73 -13.32 8.80 -9.43
N THR A 74 -14.50 8.75 -10.05
CA THR A 74 -15.77 9.00 -9.35
C THR A 74 -16.12 7.86 -8.40
N LYS A 75 -15.91 6.59 -8.79
CA LYS A 75 -16.20 5.41 -7.97
C LYS A 75 -15.18 5.20 -6.85
N ALA A 76 -13.90 5.30 -7.20
CA ALA A 76 -12.75 5.25 -6.30
C ALA A 76 -12.68 4.03 -5.36
N ASP A 77 -13.31 2.91 -5.71
CA ASP A 77 -13.39 1.69 -4.89
C ASP A 77 -12.86 0.45 -5.60
N ARG A 78 -12.20 0.61 -6.75
CA ARG A 78 -11.55 -0.50 -7.46
C ARG A 78 -10.50 -1.14 -6.54
N ALA A 79 -10.45 -2.47 -6.50
CA ALA A 79 -9.51 -3.24 -5.68
C ALA A 79 -9.57 -2.94 -4.17
N PHE A 80 -10.65 -2.33 -3.68
CA PHE A 80 -10.87 -2.16 -2.26
C PHE A 80 -11.04 -3.51 -1.57
N ASN A 81 -10.26 -3.74 -0.50
CA ASN A 81 -10.50 -4.79 0.46
C ASN A 81 -10.87 -4.14 1.81
N ARG A 82 -11.91 -4.68 2.46
CA ARG A 82 -12.33 -4.28 3.82
C ARG A 82 -11.23 -4.44 4.86
N ASP A 83 -10.29 -5.34 4.64
CA ASP A 83 -9.14 -5.55 5.54
C ASP A 83 -8.18 -4.34 5.56
N TYR A 84 -8.25 -3.45 4.56
CA TYR A 84 -7.40 -2.26 4.51
C TYR A 84 -7.89 -1.15 5.44
N GLY A 85 -9.18 -1.13 5.77
CA GLY A 85 -9.84 -0.06 6.52
C GLY A 85 -11.19 0.31 5.92
N THR A 86 -11.65 1.54 6.16
CA THR A 86 -12.94 1.99 5.63
C THR A 86 -12.87 2.29 4.14
N VAL A 87 -13.99 2.10 3.44
CA VAL A 87 -14.07 2.40 2.01
C VAL A 87 -13.92 3.90 1.75
N GLU A 88 -14.32 4.75 2.70
CA GLU A 88 -14.15 6.19 2.63
C GLU A 88 -12.67 6.61 2.67
N ASP A 89 -11.86 5.98 3.52
CA ASP A 89 -10.43 6.24 3.59
C ASP A 89 -9.71 5.75 2.34
N TYR A 90 -10.11 4.57 1.84
CA TYR A 90 -9.59 4.03 0.59
C TYR A 90 -9.92 4.94 -0.59
N ARG A 91 -11.19 5.36 -0.72
CA ARG A 91 -11.67 6.26 -1.78
C ARG A 91 -10.93 7.58 -1.78
N ASP A 92 -10.71 8.16 -0.60
CA ASP A 92 -9.97 9.42 -0.51
C ASP A 92 -8.52 9.25 -0.97
N GLY A 93 -7.85 8.18 -0.53
CA GLY A 93 -6.50 7.85 -0.97
C GLY A 93 -6.45 7.63 -2.48
N TYR A 94 -7.39 6.86 -3.01
CA TYR A 94 -7.54 6.58 -4.43
C TYR A 94 -7.69 7.85 -5.24
N GLN A 95 -8.57 8.76 -4.86
CA GLN A 95 -8.77 10.01 -5.58
C GLN A 95 -7.53 10.89 -5.55
N GLN A 96 -6.84 10.99 -4.40
CA GLN A 96 -5.56 11.71 -4.30
C GLN A 96 -4.48 11.11 -5.22
N GLY A 97 -4.38 9.77 -5.23
CA GLY A 97 -3.47 9.04 -6.10
C GLY A 97 -3.81 9.30 -7.57
N PHE A 98 -5.08 9.17 -7.93
CA PHE A 98 -5.57 9.35 -9.30
C PHE A 98 -5.30 10.74 -9.83
N GLU A 99 -5.58 11.80 -9.05
CA GLU A 99 -5.27 13.18 -9.44
C GLU A 99 -3.77 13.37 -9.71
N SER A 100 -2.91 12.83 -8.85
CA SER A 100 -1.45 12.93 -8.96
C SER A 100 -0.89 12.12 -10.14
N GLY A 101 -1.33 10.86 -10.28
CA GLY A 101 -0.97 9.98 -11.37
C GLY A 101 -1.44 10.51 -12.71
N TYR A 102 -2.68 10.99 -12.78
CA TYR A 102 -3.26 11.62 -13.97
C TYR A 102 -2.44 12.79 -14.44
N ASN A 103 -2.05 13.68 -13.54
CA ASN A 103 -1.19 14.80 -13.90
C ASN A 103 0.14 14.33 -14.49
N THR A 104 0.76 13.32 -13.87
CA THR A 104 2.05 12.77 -14.29
C THR A 104 1.96 12.11 -15.67
N GLY A 105 0.93 11.29 -15.90
CA GLY A 105 0.69 10.64 -17.18
C GLY A 105 0.31 11.63 -18.29
N PHE A 106 -0.51 12.64 -17.97
CA PHE A 106 -0.90 13.69 -18.91
C PHE A 106 0.28 14.58 -19.33
N GLU A 107 1.22 14.81 -18.43
CA GLU A 107 2.48 15.52 -18.71
C GLU A 107 3.53 14.61 -19.37
N LYS A 108 3.22 13.32 -19.58
CA LYS A 108 4.14 12.29 -20.10
C LYS A 108 5.44 12.18 -19.30
N ARG A 109 5.37 12.42 -18.00
CA ARG A 109 6.50 12.21 -17.08
C ARG A 109 6.63 10.73 -16.73
N SER A 110 7.80 10.36 -16.22
CA SER A 110 8.05 9.00 -15.71
C SER A 110 7.08 8.64 -14.60
N PHE A 111 6.75 7.36 -14.51
CA PHE A 111 5.90 6.83 -13.45
C PHE A 111 6.63 6.86 -12.10
N GLU A 112 6.09 7.58 -11.12
CA GLU A 112 6.68 7.67 -9.78
C GLU A 112 6.03 6.63 -8.85
N SER A 113 6.80 5.65 -8.38
CA SER A 113 6.29 4.58 -7.48
C SER A 113 6.31 4.97 -5.99
N ALA A 114 6.92 6.12 -5.66
CA ALA A 114 7.09 6.57 -4.29
C ALA A 114 5.79 7.17 -3.73
N LEU A 115 5.39 6.71 -2.54
CA LEU A 115 4.29 7.33 -1.81
C LEU A 115 4.75 8.64 -1.17
N PRO A 116 3.93 9.70 -1.20
CA PRO A 116 4.17 10.89 -0.38
C PRO A 116 4.28 10.50 1.10
N THR A 117 5.26 11.08 1.81
CA THR A 117 5.49 10.76 3.23
C THR A 117 4.37 11.24 4.16
N ASN A 118 3.43 12.05 3.65
CA ASN A 118 2.37 12.70 4.44
C ASN A 118 0.99 12.63 3.76
N ILE A 119 0.59 11.47 3.22
CA ILE A 119 -0.78 11.29 2.72
C ILE A 119 -1.72 11.38 3.91
N LYS A 120 -2.65 12.34 3.86
CA LYS A 120 -3.66 12.57 4.90
C LYS A 120 -5.03 12.59 4.28
N LYS A 121 -6.03 12.16 5.04
CA LYS A 121 -7.41 12.20 4.60
C LYS A 121 -7.85 13.65 4.35
N ARG A 122 -8.48 13.94 3.21
CA ARG A 122 -9.07 15.26 2.95
C ARG A 122 -10.19 15.55 3.94
N GLY A 123 -10.19 16.75 4.53
CA GLY A 123 -11.18 17.18 5.52
C GLY A 123 -10.89 16.80 6.98
N MET A 124 -9.76 16.15 7.27
CA MET A 124 -9.32 15.96 8.65
C MET A 124 -8.64 17.24 9.16
N ILE A 125 -9.36 18.05 9.94
CA ILE A 125 -8.76 19.19 10.66
C ILE A 125 -7.71 18.60 11.62
N PRO A 126 -6.41 18.88 11.46
CA PRO A 126 -5.40 18.37 12.37
C PRO A 126 -5.52 19.18 13.67
N THR A 127 -6.16 18.62 14.69
CA THR A 127 -5.91 19.09 16.05
C THR A 127 -4.51 18.62 16.42
N GLY A 128 -3.51 19.47 16.16
CA GLY A 128 -2.12 19.26 16.59
C GLY A 128 -1.15 18.92 15.47
N SER A 129 -0.89 19.88 14.58
CA SER A 129 0.45 20.13 14.04
C SER A 129 0.40 21.49 13.36
N GLN A 130 0.87 22.51 14.06
CA GLN A 130 1.01 23.85 13.53
C GLN A 130 1.96 23.82 12.33
N SER A 131 1.41 24.18 11.18
CA SER A 131 2.14 24.57 9.99
C SER A 131 2.79 25.92 10.26
N ASN A 132 4.10 25.95 10.52
CA ASN A 132 4.88 27.15 10.27
C ASN A 132 5.16 27.20 8.77
N SER A 133 4.35 27.98 8.07
CA SER A 133 4.65 28.46 6.72
C SER A 133 5.93 29.30 6.75
N VAL A 134 6.97 28.87 6.04
CA VAL A 134 8.01 29.77 5.53
C VAL A 134 8.31 29.37 4.09
N ILE A 135 7.88 30.23 3.17
CA ILE A 135 8.40 30.32 1.81
C ILE A 135 9.81 30.93 1.93
N PRO A 136 10.83 30.37 1.24
CA PRO A 136 11.60 31.25 0.36
C PRO A 136 12.03 30.59 -0.97
N GLU A 137 11.56 31.19 -2.05
CA GLU A 137 12.32 31.77 -3.18
C GLU A 137 13.79 31.32 -3.45
N ASN A 138 14.01 30.86 -4.70
CA ASN A 138 15.22 30.85 -5.53
C ASN A 138 16.62 30.84 -4.87
N ASN A 139 17.42 29.79 -5.13
CA ASN A 139 18.61 29.83 -6.02
C ASN A 139 19.45 28.53 -6.01
N VAL A 140 19.85 28.14 -7.23
CA VAL A 140 21.04 27.43 -7.75
C VAL A 140 21.92 26.53 -6.83
N ALA A 141 22.11 25.29 -7.33
CA ALA A 141 23.26 24.37 -7.25
C ALA A 141 24.21 24.40 -6.02
N GLU A 142 24.39 23.23 -5.37
CA GLU A 142 25.65 22.47 -5.49
C GLU A 142 25.59 21.09 -4.82
N ASN A 143 26.29 20.18 -5.50
CA ASN A 143 26.61 18.80 -5.17
C ASN A 143 27.42 18.67 -3.87
N ARG A 144 26.95 17.91 -2.86
CA ARG A 144 27.82 17.22 -1.88
C ARG A 144 27.24 15.91 -1.36
N VAL A 145 27.93 14.84 -1.77
CA VAL A 145 27.92 13.48 -1.22
C VAL A 145 28.38 13.50 0.24
N ALA A 146 27.66 12.80 1.13
CA ALA A 146 28.20 12.32 2.40
C ALA A 146 27.48 11.05 2.86
N THR A 147 28.16 9.93 2.63
CA THR A 147 27.95 8.60 3.24
C THR A 147 28.17 8.64 4.75
N THR A 148 27.24 8.11 5.56
CA THR A 148 27.55 7.62 6.92
C THR A 148 26.66 6.45 7.34
N ALA A 149 27.33 5.30 7.50
CA ALA A 149 27.18 4.22 8.48
C ALA A 149 25.82 3.55 8.75
N ALA A 150 25.83 2.24 8.48
CA ALA A 150 24.88 1.24 8.91
C ALA A 150 24.82 1.08 10.44
N THR A 151 23.63 0.79 10.96
CA THR A 151 23.44 0.09 12.23
C THR A 151 22.40 -0.99 12.01
N GLN A 152 22.84 -2.23 12.21
CA GLN A 152 22.05 -3.46 12.10
C GLN A 152 21.05 -3.52 13.26
N THR A 153 19.82 -3.93 12.97
CA THR A 153 18.94 -4.51 13.99
C THR A 153 18.17 -5.64 13.32
N GLU A 154 18.55 -6.87 13.68
CA GLU A 154 17.81 -8.09 13.39
C GLU A 154 16.38 -7.95 13.94
N VAL A 155 15.38 -8.21 13.10
CA VAL A 155 14.02 -8.44 13.58
C VAL A 155 13.54 -9.76 13.00
N ASN A 156 13.50 -10.75 13.89
CA ASN A 156 12.97 -12.09 13.68
C ASN A 156 11.47 -11.97 13.37
N TYR A 157 11.04 -12.30 12.14
CA TYR A 157 9.62 -12.45 11.81
C TYR A 157 9.31 -13.94 11.66
N ALA A 158 8.44 -14.42 12.55
CA ALA A 158 7.90 -15.76 12.53
C ALA A 158 7.18 -16.03 11.20
N VAL A 159 7.61 -17.09 10.53
CA VAL A 159 7.13 -17.56 9.24
C VAL A 159 5.68 -18.03 9.38
N SER A 160 4.76 -17.36 8.70
CA SER A 160 3.46 -17.94 8.34
C SER A 160 3.56 -18.46 6.91
N ASP A 161 3.35 -19.77 6.80
CA ASP A 161 3.53 -20.62 5.64
C ASP A 161 2.65 -20.18 4.46
N SER A 162 3.26 -19.50 3.48
CA SER A 162 2.74 -19.32 2.11
C SER A 162 3.92 -18.92 1.21
N PRO A 163 4.06 -19.50 0.01
CA PRO A 163 5.26 -19.34 -0.81
C PRO A 163 5.38 -17.89 -1.32
N VAL A 164 6.20 -17.08 -0.64
CA VAL A 164 6.64 -15.76 -1.09
C VAL A 164 7.88 -15.97 -1.97
N ASN A 165 7.78 -15.67 -3.26
CA ASN A 165 8.95 -15.69 -4.16
C ASN A 165 9.87 -14.53 -3.76
N THR A 166 10.97 -14.88 -3.09
CA THR A 166 11.96 -13.92 -2.61
C THR A 166 13.08 -13.82 -3.63
N PHE A 167 13.26 -12.64 -4.21
CA PHE A 167 14.37 -12.39 -5.14
C PHE A 167 15.44 -11.57 -4.42
N VAL A 168 16.68 -12.07 -4.42
CA VAL A 168 17.84 -11.37 -3.86
C VAL A 168 18.56 -10.67 -5.00
N THR A 169 18.64 -9.34 -4.96
CA THR A 169 19.40 -8.58 -5.96
C THR A 169 20.89 -8.68 -5.68
N GLN A 170 21.73 -8.39 -6.69
CA GLN A 170 23.20 -8.42 -6.57
C GLN A 170 23.74 -7.48 -5.47
N SER A 171 22.93 -6.55 -4.99
CA SER A 171 23.22 -5.62 -3.89
C SER A 171 22.92 -6.19 -2.50
N GLY A 172 22.46 -7.44 -2.40
CA GLY A 172 22.06 -8.08 -1.15
C GLY A 172 20.73 -7.60 -0.56
N ALA A 173 20.01 -6.73 -1.27
CA ALA A 173 18.68 -6.30 -0.86
C ALA A 173 17.67 -7.41 -1.16
N ILE A 174 16.92 -7.82 -0.13
CA ILE A 174 15.82 -8.78 -0.24
C ILE A 174 14.62 -8.04 -0.84
N VAL A 175 14.19 -8.42 -2.03
CA VAL A 175 12.98 -7.90 -2.67
C VAL A 175 11.85 -8.88 -2.46
N ILE A 176 10.84 -8.46 -1.69
CA ILE A 176 9.62 -9.23 -1.42
C ILE A 176 8.56 -8.75 -2.42
N ILE A 177 8.09 -9.65 -3.29
CA ILE A 177 7.00 -9.37 -4.25
C ILE A 177 5.72 -10.06 -3.75
N PRO A 178 4.72 -9.31 -3.26
CA PRO A 178 3.41 -9.88 -2.90
C PRO A 178 2.72 -10.55 -4.09
N ARG A 179 1.89 -11.57 -3.83
CA ARG A 179 1.11 -12.32 -4.85
C ARG A 179 0.24 -11.45 -5.75
N ASP A 180 -0.27 -10.33 -5.24
CA ASP A 180 -1.20 -9.45 -5.95
C ASP A 180 -0.47 -8.20 -6.48
N THR A 181 0.83 -8.31 -6.75
CA THR A 181 1.62 -7.22 -7.33
C THR A 181 1.27 -7.07 -8.80
N GLU A 182 0.70 -5.91 -9.16
CA GLU A 182 0.47 -5.54 -10.56
C GLU A 182 1.79 -5.12 -11.22
N LEU A 183 2.10 -5.71 -12.37
CA LEU A 183 3.30 -5.40 -13.15
C LEU A 183 2.90 -4.65 -14.41
N LEU A 184 3.54 -3.51 -14.65
CA LEU A 184 3.48 -2.85 -15.95
C LEU A 184 4.65 -3.34 -16.78
N LEU A 185 4.33 -3.91 -17.94
CA LEU A 185 5.32 -4.50 -18.83
C LEU A 185 5.37 -3.74 -20.16
N GLU A 186 6.57 -3.57 -20.68
CA GLU A 186 6.85 -3.06 -22.03
C GLU A 186 7.33 -4.24 -22.88
N LEU A 187 6.48 -4.70 -23.80
CA LEU A 187 6.84 -5.71 -24.79
C LEU A 187 8.06 -5.26 -25.59
N GLN A 188 9.04 -6.16 -25.75
CA GLN A 188 10.24 -5.89 -26.54
C GLN A 188 10.03 -6.17 -28.04
N GLU A 189 9.03 -6.98 -28.35
CA GLU A 189 8.66 -7.40 -29.70
C GLU A 189 7.15 -7.30 -29.86
N ASP A 190 6.70 -6.98 -31.06
CA ASP A 190 5.27 -6.89 -31.38
C ASP A 190 4.63 -8.30 -31.38
N LEU A 191 3.52 -8.46 -30.67
CA LEU A 191 2.69 -9.66 -30.71
C LEU A 191 1.52 -9.45 -31.70
N SER A 192 1.27 -10.45 -32.55
CA SER A 192 0.19 -10.41 -33.54
C SER A 192 -0.46 -11.78 -33.68
N THR A 193 -1.78 -11.82 -33.67
CA THR A 193 -2.54 -13.07 -33.86
C THR A 193 -2.33 -13.72 -35.23
N ASP A 194 -1.90 -12.95 -36.23
CA ASP A 194 -1.70 -13.45 -37.60
C ASP A 194 -0.28 -13.98 -37.83
N LYS A 195 0.70 -13.44 -37.10
CA LYS A 195 2.14 -13.72 -37.29
C LYS A 195 2.73 -14.56 -36.17
N SER A 196 2.28 -14.35 -34.94
CA SER A 196 2.74 -15.09 -33.78
C SER A 196 2.13 -16.49 -33.77
N ARG A 197 2.92 -17.47 -33.32
CA ARG A 197 2.52 -18.88 -33.28
C ARG A 197 2.30 -19.36 -31.86
N GLU A 198 1.45 -20.36 -31.69
CA GLU A 198 1.32 -21.07 -30.42
C GLU A 198 2.70 -21.59 -29.96
N GLY A 199 3.02 -21.35 -28.69
CA GLY A 199 4.29 -21.69 -28.07
C GLY A 199 5.44 -20.73 -28.38
N GLU A 200 5.25 -19.74 -29.26
CA GLU A 200 6.24 -18.71 -29.57
C GLU A 200 6.59 -17.91 -28.32
N LYS A 201 7.89 -17.69 -28.12
CA LYS A 201 8.39 -16.95 -26.96
C LYS A 201 8.24 -15.46 -27.23
N PHE A 202 7.80 -14.72 -26.21
CA PHE A 202 7.90 -13.27 -26.21
C PHE A 202 8.68 -12.80 -24.97
N THR A 203 9.26 -11.61 -25.07
CA THR A 203 9.94 -10.96 -23.95
C THR A 203 9.32 -9.61 -23.66
N ALA A 204 9.26 -9.26 -22.38
CA ALA A 204 8.78 -7.98 -21.93
C ALA A 204 9.65 -7.46 -20.79
N LYS A 205 9.93 -6.16 -20.81
CA LYS A 205 10.70 -5.47 -19.78
C LYS A 205 9.74 -4.91 -18.73
N VAL A 206 10.03 -5.13 -17.47
CA VAL A 206 9.25 -4.56 -16.37
C VAL A 206 9.50 -3.06 -16.31
N VAL A 207 8.44 -2.27 -16.33
CA VAL A 207 8.46 -0.81 -16.19
C VAL A 207 8.12 -0.41 -14.76
N SER A 208 7.19 -1.13 -14.12
CA SER A 208 6.75 -0.91 -12.74
C SER A 208 6.41 -2.24 -12.08
N PRO A 209 6.69 -2.42 -10.78
CA PRO A 209 7.23 -1.44 -9.83
C PRO A 209 8.74 -1.21 -9.96
N SER A 210 9.24 -0.06 -9.48
CA SER A 210 10.64 0.40 -9.62
C SER A 210 11.68 -0.59 -9.09
N GLU A 211 11.31 -1.37 -8.09
CA GLU A 211 12.12 -2.32 -7.36
C GLU A 211 12.61 -3.47 -8.24
N ILE A 212 11.88 -3.74 -9.32
CA ILE A 212 12.19 -4.75 -10.33
C ILE A 212 12.13 -4.17 -11.75
N ALA A 213 12.10 -2.84 -11.88
CA ALA A 213 12.11 -2.20 -13.19
C ALA A 213 13.39 -2.55 -13.95
N GLY A 214 13.25 -2.82 -15.24
CA GLY A 214 14.31 -3.32 -16.11
C GLY A 214 14.48 -4.85 -16.10
N ALA A 215 13.82 -5.60 -15.21
CA ALA A 215 13.80 -7.05 -15.28
C ALA A 215 13.14 -7.52 -16.59
N ILE A 216 13.64 -8.63 -17.16
CA ILE A 216 13.07 -9.24 -18.36
C ILE A 216 12.19 -10.42 -17.96
N ILE A 217 10.94 -10.39 -18.38
CA ILE A 217 9.99 -11.50 -18.27
C ILE A 217 9.91 -12.20 -19.61
N GLU A 218 9.87 -13.53 -19.55
CA GLU A 218 9.69 -14.40 -20.71
C GLU A 218 8.34 -15.09 -20.60
N GLY A 219 7.57 -15.05 -21.68
CA GLY A 219 6.28 -15.74 -21.79
C GLY A 219 6.19 -16.54 -23.08
N ARG A 220 5.11 -17.30 -23.23
CA ARG A 220 4.75 -18.01 -24.46
C ARG A 220 3.34 -17.63 -24.90
N VAL A 221 3.14 -17.54 -26.21
CA VAL A 221 1.82 -17.31 -26.80
C VAL A 221 1.02 -18.61 -26.75
N GLU A 222 -0.25 -18.54 -26.38
CA GLU A 222 -1.19 -19.65 -26.42
C GLU A 222 -2.32 -19.28 -27.38
N ASP A 223 -2.77 -20.23 -28.20
CA ASP A 223 -3.89 -20.03 -29.11
C ASP A 223 -5.20 -20.40 -28.37
N GLN A 224 -6.13 -19.45 -28.29
CA GLN A 224 -7.44 -19.69 -27.67
C GLN A 224 -8.33 -20.42 -28.68
N ILE A 225 -8.21 -21.74 -28.73
CA ILE A 225 -9.17 -22.59 -29.44
C ILE A 225 -10.51 -22.48 -28.71
N SER A 226 -11.44 -21.70 -29.28
CA SER A 226 -12.83 -21.62 -28.79
C SER A 226 -13.48 -23.00 -28.93
N GLY A 227 -13.70 -23.67 -27.80
CA GLY A 227 -14.50 -24.89 -27.67
C GLY A 227 -15.97 -24.60 -27.41
#